data_AF-A0A6J7T220-F1
#
_entry.id   AF-A0A6J7T220-F1
#
_cell.length_a   1.000
_cell.length_b   1.000
_cell.length_c   1.000
_cell.angle_alpha   90.00
_cell.angle_beta   90.00
_cell.angle_gamma   90.00
#
_symmetry.space_group_name_H-M   'P 1'
#
loop_
_entity.id
_entity.type
_entity.pdbx_description
1 polymer ?
#
loop_
_entity_poly.entity_id
_entity_poly.type
_entity_poly.pdbx_seq_one_letter_code
_entity_poly.pdbx_strand_id
1 'polypeptide(L)'
;MNFKRIISTLAVVAVAGSLSAASWPEKKPIYMISTNEAAVLNPIATTGDVISGTVIRGIPDGMGAFLNDRGGLTVLASHEVSITDKIAARSMSNENPWGVSITKMNYSLNGKAITSAEPLIKKINFYNYKTGLYQSNPLGGEPTGSTAGSYDGKTAGSFGWGISRFCSATYSPAGTFMYNGIGYEGGLYTTGEEVGDNSRGFGFDMDGNGYQLPRMGMLSFENIIPSTKPGPNTVVLSTEDGSATDSQLHLYIGKKQSTGTSVDKAGLTNGDLYVLNVPTIADDNILRTTVAKSTPVDATFKKIEWNASVADFSKGAKDNGFRFSRIEDGNWDPNNSNIFYFLTTESNKDPVATAANPNEPTNTRDGGALWRLTFKDAQNPLLGAKLEMLLNGGEAPYLSKPDNLTVTKDGIIMIQEDPGNNAHVARLIAYRIKDAKLAVVAQFDPMYFTTGGSKFMTQDEESSGIIDVTDFLRKGNDTKTYFMLNAQIHTYSGVATVDPAVKGALSPSRPDLANRNVAKKLALDTATVEGGQFYTLAISNWDDIFKG
;
A
#
# COMPACT_ATOMS: atom_id res chain seq x y z
N MET A 1 -43.78 38.19 -15.01
CA MET A 1 -43.91 37.04 -14.10
C MET A 1 -42.49 36.60 -13.76
N ASN A 2 -42.01 36.92 -12.55
CA ASN A 2 -40.61 36.80 -12.15
C ASN A 2 -40.26 35.37 -11.76
N PHE A 3 -39.29 34.76 -12.46
CA PHE A 3 -38.64 33.53 -12.02
C PHE A 3 -37.58 33.86 -10.97
N LYS A 4 -37.85 33.54 -9.70
CA LYS A 4 -36.87 33.56 -8.62
C LYS A 4 -35.90 32.38 -8.80
N ARG A 5 -34.61 32.70 -8.97
CA ARG A 5 -33.49 31.75 -8.79
C ARG A 5 -33.46 31.32 -7.33
N ILE A 6 -33.65 30.03 -7.08
CA ILE A 6 -33.36 29.41 -5.78
C ILE A 6 -31.87 29.15 -5.76
N ILE A 7 -31.14 29.96 -4.99
CA ILE A 7 -29.75 29.73 -4.62
C ILE A 7 -29.81 28.69 -3.50
N SER A 8 -29.42 27.45 -3.78
CA SER A 8 -29.18 26.43 -2.77
C SER A 8 -27.85 26.75 -2.10
N THR A 9 -27.91 27.42 -0.94
CA THR A 9 -26.81 27.54 0.01
C THR A 9 -26.33 26.16 0.41
N LEU A 10 -25.09 25.80 0.05
CA LEU A 10 -24.37 24.70 0.70
C LEU A 10 -24.26 25.04 2.19
N ALA A 11 -24.92 24.26 3.03
CA ALA A 11 -24.65 24.27 4.46
C ALA A 11 -23.30 23.61 4.68
N VAL A 12 -22.28 24.40 5.02
CA VAL A 12 -21.05 23.89 5.63
C VAL A 12 -21.47 23.38 7.02
N VAL A 13 -21.77 22.09 7.11
CA VAL A 13 -21.91 21.42 8.39
C VAL A 13 -20.50 21.29 8.95
N ALA A 14 -20.15 22.16 9.90
CA ALA A 14 -19.01 21.94 10.75
C ALA A 14 -19.31 20.72 11.63
N VAL A 15 -18.96 19.53 11.15
CA VAL A 15 -18.94 18.32 11.96
C VAL A 15 -17.81 18.52 12.97
N ALA A 16 -18.17 18.97 14.17
CA ALA A 16 -17.28 18.92 15.32
C ALA A 16 -17.09 17.43 15.69
N GLY A 17 -16.21 16.76 14.96
CA GLY A 17 -15.86 15.37 15.18
C GLY A 17 -15.41 15.16 16.62
N SER A 18 -15.96 14.14 17.26
CA SER A 18 -15.66 13.75 18.63
C SER A 18 -14.18 13.40 18.79
N LEU A 19 -13.39 14.38 19.24
CA LEU A 19 -12.04 14.17 19.76
C LEU A 19 -12.16 13.36 21.07
N SER A 20 -11.82 12.07 21.04
CA SER A 20 -11.23 11.44 22.22
C SER A 20 -9.74 11.20 22.01
N ALA A 21 -9.06 12.24 21.51
CA ALA A 21 -7.62 12.43 21.59
C ALA A 21 -7.21 12.92 23.00
N ALA A 22 -7.75 12.30 24.06
CA ALA A 22 -7.58 12.78 25.45
C ALA A 22 -6.11 12.80 25.93
N SER A 23 -5.17 12.31 25.12
CA SER A 23 -3.72 12.33 25.35
C SER A 23 -2.88 12.81 24.15
N TRP A 24 -3.47 13.21 23.02
CA TRP A 24 -2.67 13.69 21.88
C TRP A 24 -2.15 15.10 22.17
N PRO A 25 -0.84 15.40 21.96
CA PRO A 25 -0.31 16.71 22.26
C PRO A 25 -0.98 17.80 21.40
N GLU A 26 -1.50 18.85 22.02
CA GLU A 26 -2.24 19.95 21.37
C GLU A 26 -1.50 20.58 20.18
N LYS A 27 -0.16 20.61 20.23
CA LYS A 27 0.68 21.21 19.18
C LYS A 27 1.08 20.23 18.07
N LYS A 28 0.83 18.93 18.23
CA LYS A 28 1.05 17.95 17.16
C LYS A 28 -0.16 17.96 16.23
N PRO A 29 0.05 17.96 14.91
CA PRO A 29 -1.05 17.95 13.95
C PRO A 29 -1.83 16.63 14.01
N ILE A 30 -3.06 16.69 13.50
CA ILE A 30 -3.88 15.53 13.15
C ILE A 30 -4.21 15.71 11.67
N TYR A 31 -3.67 14.88 10.79
CA TYR A 31 -3.78 15.14 9.35
C TYR A 31 -5.07 14.59 8.74
N MET A 32 -5.65 13.56 9.34
CA MET A 32 -6.91 12.97 8.89
C MET A 32 -7.98 13.10 9.96
N ILE A 33 -9.20 13.37 9.50
CA ILE A 33 -10.39 13.54 10.33
C ILE A 33 -11.50 12.61 9.86
N SER A 34 -12.34 12.18 10.80
CA SER A 34 -13.54 11.41 10.46
C SER A 34 -14.58 12.30 9.79
N THR A 35 -15.26 11.76 8.77
CA THR A 35 -16.41 12.41 8.12
C THR A 35 -17.76 11.88 8.63
N ASN A 36 -17.74 10.90 9.53
CA ASN A 36 -18.94 10.23 10.05
C ASN A 36 -18.81 9.93 11.55
N GLU A 37 -19.84 10.22 12.35
CA GLU A 37 -19.81 9.99 13.81
C GLU A 37 -19.62 8.51 14.20
N ALA A 38 -19.97 7.57 13.32
CA ALA A 38 -19.73 6.14 13.52
C ALA A 38 -18.27 5.73 13.29
N ALA A 39 -17.42 6.63 12.78
CA ALA A 39 -16.00 6.42 12.57
C ALA A 39 -15.17 7.28 13.53
N VAL A 40 -14.32 6.64 14.32
CA VAL A 40 -13.41 7.33 15.25
C VAL A 40 -11.97 7.03 14.87
N LEU A 41 -11.29 8.05 14.35
CA LEU A 41 -9.89 8.01 13.95
C LEU A 41 -9.01 8.62 15.05
N ASN A 42 -7.99 7.89 15.52
CA ASN A 42 -7.07 8.36 16.56
C ASN A 42 -5.62 8.23 16.10
N PRO A 43 -4.84 9.32 16.08
CA PRO A 43 -3.40 9.24 15.80
C PRO A 43 -2.66 8.51 16.92
N ILE A 44 -1.69 7.67 16.55
CA ILE A 44 -0.90 6.84 17.50
C ILE A 44 0.60 7.09 17.43
N ALA A 45 1.11 7.61 16.31
CA ALA A 45 2.50 8.02 16.12
C ALA A 45 2.59 9.01 14.96
N THR A 46 3.62 9.86 14.94
CA THR A 46 3.89 10.75 13.80
C THR A 46 5.36 10.67 13.43
N THR A 47 5.65 10.71 12.14
CA THR A 47 7.02 10.79 11.63
C THR A 47 7.81 11.89 12.35
N GLY A 48 9.05 11.58 12.71
CA GLY A 48 9.92 12.42 13.54
C GLY A 48 9.76 12.22 15.05
N ASP A 49 8.78 11.43 15.50
CA ASP A 49 8.73 10.98 16.89
C ASP A 49 9.93 10.06 17.20
N VAL A 50 10.47 10.20 18.42
CA VAL A 50 11.56 9.35 18.91
C VAL A 50 11.00 8.42 19.98
N ILE A 51 10.88 7.14 19.64
CA ILE A 51 10.29 6.11 20.50
C ILE A 51 11.36 5.06 20.77
N SER A 52 11.69 4.84 22.05
CA SER A 52 12.77 3.93 22.46
C SER A 52 14.12 4.19 21.78
N GLY A 53 14.39 5.44 21.39
CA GLY A 53 15.62 5.84 20.70
C GLY A 53 15.56 5.75 19.17
N THR A 54 14.49 5.18 18.60
CA THR A 54 14.27 5.10 17.15
C THR A 54 13.43 6.28 16.67
N VAL A 55 13.90 6.96 15.63
CA VAL A 55 13.11 7.98 14.91
C VAL A 55 12.13 7.26 14.00
N ILE A 56 10.84 7.56 14.11
CA ILE A 56 9.83 7.10 13.16
C ILE A 56 10.08 7.78 11.82
N ARG A 57 10.34 7.01 10.76
CA ARG A 57 10.66 7.53 9.42
C ARG A 57 9.41 8.04 8.70
N GLY A 58 9.60 8.83 7.66
CA GLY A 58 8.53 9.38 6.81
C GLY A 58 8.16 8.45 5.69
N ILE A 59 7.18 8.89 4.89
CA ILE A 59 6.66 8.14 3.75
C ILE A 59 6.24 6.72 4.20
N PRO A 60 5.48 6.56 5.30
CA PRO A 60 5.03 5.24 5.74
C PRO A 60 4.03 4.68 4.74
N ASP A 61 4.11 3.38 4.46
CA ASP A 61 3.33 2.78 3.38
C ASP A 61 2.71 1.44 3.84
N GLY A 62 2.83 0.37 3.07
CA GLY A 62 2.34 -0.96 3.40
C GLY A 62 2.51 -1.34 4.87
N MET A 63 1.49 -1.98 5.45
CA MET A 63 1.46 -2.33 6.87
C MET A 63 1.14 -3.79 7.13
N GLY A 64 1.42 -4.22 8.36
CA GLY A 64 1.01 -5.52 8.86
C GLY A 64 0.94 -5.53 10.38
N ALA A 65 0.19 -6.46 10.97
CA ALA A 65 0.13 -6.57 12.42
C ALA A 65 -0.02 -8.00 12.93
N PHE A 66 0.50 -8.25 14.12
CA PHE A 66 0.36 -9.52 14.84
C PHE A 66 0.41 -9.33 16.35
N LEU A 67 -0.17 -10.27 17.10
CA LEU A 67 -0.07 -10.28 18.56
C LEU A 67 1.38 -10.55 18.99
N ASN A 68 1.87 -9.76 19.95
CA ASN A 68 3.18 -9.98 20.56
C ASN A 68 3.08 -10.70 21.91
N ASP A 69 4.19 -11.28 22.35
CA ASP A 69 4.29 -12.02 23.62
C ASP A 69 4.03 -11.15 24.87
N ARG A 70 3.91 -9.83 24.70
CA ARG A 70 3.62 -8.87 25.78
C ARG A 70 2.13 -8.55 25.92
N GLY A 71 1.27 -9.25 25.17
CA GLY A 71 -0.19 -9.04 25.17
C GLY A 71 -0.63 -7.78 24.43
N GLY A 72 0.25 -7.20 23.61
CA GLY A 72 -0.03 -6.08 22.70
C GLY A 72 -0.03 -6.50 21.24
N LEU A 73 -0.04 -5.51 20.35
CA LEU A 73 0.17 -5.69 18.92
C LEU A 73 1.56 -5.25 18.51
N THR A 74 2.24 -6.03 17.69
CA THR A 74 3.31 -5.52 16.83
C THR A 74 2.68 -5.02 15.54
N VAL A 75 3.03 -3.81 15.14
CA VAL A 75 2.66 -3.18 13.87
C VAL A 75 3.93 -2.99 13.05
N LEU A 76 3.90 -3.43 11.80
CA LEU A 76 4.96 -3.25 10.81
C LEU A 76 4.52 -2.17 9.82
N ALA A 77 5.46 -1.35 9.38
CA ALA A 77 5.24 -0.38 8.31
C ALA A 77 6.46 -0.32 7.40
N SER A 78 6.24 -0.51 6.10
CA SER A 78 7.17 -0.15 5.03
C SER A 78 7.35 1.36 4.96
N HIS A 79 8.42 1.78 4.31
CA HIS A 79 8.68 3.19 4.04
C HIS A 79 9.08 3.37 2.58
N GLU A 80 8.28 4.11 1.82
CA GLU A 80 8.36 4.22 0.36
C GLU A 80 9.43 5.22 -0.12
N VAL A 81 10.56 5.26 0.60
CA VAL A 81 11.64 6.20 0.33
C VAL A 81 12.38 5.83 -0.96
N SER A 82 12.42 6.76 -1.91
CA SER A 82 13.20 6.63 -3.14
C SER A 82 14.71 6.74 -2.89
N ILE A 83 15.50 5.86 -3.52
CA ILE A 83 16.97 5.95 -3.48
C ILE A 83 17.52 7.12 -4.32
N THR A 84 16.68 7.76 -5.15
CA THR A 84 17.04 8.95 -5.92
C THR A 84 16.70 10.25 -5.18
N ASP A 85 15.99 10.17 -4.05
CA ASP A 85 15.78 11.33 -3.20
C ASP A 85 17.12 11.87 -2.67
N LYS A 86 17.29 13.19 -2.67
CA LYS A 86 18.56 13.84 -2.32
C LYS A 86 18.88 13.75 -0.83
N ILE A 87 17.88 13.55 0.03
CA ILE A 87 18.06 13.38 1.47
C ILE A 87 18.37 11.92 1.76
N ALA A 88 17.60 10.98 1.20
CA ALA A 88 17.83 9.55 1.30
C ALA A 88 19.20 9.13 0.76
N ALA A 89 19.64 9.71 -0.36
CA ALA A 89 20.96 9.45 -0.94
C ALA A 89 22.14 9.78 0.00
N ARG A 90 21.92 10.56 1.08
CA ARG A 90 22.94 10.83 2.10
C ARG A 90 23.24 9.61 2.98
N SER A 91 22.32 8.63 3.06
CA SER A 91 22.55 7.37 3.76
C SER A 91 23.13 6.28 2.86
N MET A 92 23.60 6.64 1.66
CA MET A 92 24.17 5.69 0.71
C MET A 92 25.31 4.89 1.34
N SER A 93 25.29 3.58 1.11
CA SER A 93 26.25 2.63 1.65
C SER A 93 26.69 1.63 0.58
N ASN A 94 27.95 1.21 0.69
CA ASN A 94 28.62 0.23 -0.16
C ASN A 94 28.73 -1.16 0.48
N GLU A 95 28.30 -1.29 1.73
CA GLU A 95 28.50 -2.47 2.55
C GLU A 95 27.21 -2.93 3.23
N ASN A 96 26.18 -2.07 3.24
CA ASN A 96 24.92 -2.31 3.93
C ASN A 96 23.74 -1.83 3.08
N PRO A 97 22.56 -2.48 3.18
CA PRO A 97 21.33 -1.97 2.57
C PRO A 97 21.00 -0.55 3.04
N TRP A 98 20.47 0.28 2.13
CA TRP A 98 20.04 1.65 2.42
C TRP A 98 18.85 2.08 1.54
N GLY A 99 18.24 3.22 1.85
CA GLY A 99 17.05 3.74 1.18
C GLY A 99 15.81 3.49 2.03
N VAL A 100 15.17 2.34 1.81
CA VAL A 100 13.98 1.89 2.55
C VAL A 100 14.30 1.35 3.95
N SER A 101 13.24 1.19 4.75
CA SER A 101 13.26 0.49 6.03
C SER A 101 11.89 -0.09 6.32
N ILE A 102 11.82 -1.06 7.23
CA ILE A 102 10.55 -1.51 7.84
C ILE A 102 10.62 -1.18 9.32
N THR A 103 9.70 -0.34 9.81
CA THR A 103 9.61 0.00 11.23
C THR A 103 8.72 -1.03 11.94
N LYS A 104 9.22 -1.61 13.02
CA LYS A 104 8.49 -2.50 13.92
C LYS A 104 8.11 -1.75 15.18
N MET A 105 6.82 -1.55 15.40
CA MET A 105 6.25 -0.79 16.52
C MET A 105 5.43 -1.69 17.43
N ASN A 106 5.58 -1.59 18.75
CA ASN A 106 4.72 -2.31 19.70
C ASN A 106 3.62 -1.38 20.22
N TYR A 107 2.37 -1.66 19.86
CA TYR A 107 1.17 -0.98 20.33
C TYR A 107 0.58 -1.67 21.56
N SER A 108 0.35 -0.89 22.62
CA SER A 108 -0.32 -1.36 23.84
C SER A 108 -1.84 -1.27 23.69
N LEU A 109 -2.54 -2.40 23.86
CA LEU A 109 -4.01 -2.43 23.83
C LEU A 109 -4.66 -1.64 24.98
N ASN A 110 -4.01 -1.65 26.15
CA ASN A 110 -4.49 -0.95 27.34
C ASN A 110 -4.13 0.55 27.29
N GLY A 111 -2.86 0.83 26.96
CA GLY A 111 -2.35 2.21 26.90
C GLY A 111 -2.75 2.97 25.64
N LYS A 112 -3.25 2.27 24.61
CA LYS A 112 -3.61 2.82 23.30
C LYS A 112 -2.52 3.68 22.67
N ALA A 113 -1.27 3.25 22.80
CA ALA A 113 -0.10 3.99 22.36
C ALA A 113 1.01 3.05 21.91
N ILE A 114 1.89 3.54 21.03
CA ILE A 114 3.14 2.88 20.70
C ILE A 114 4.09 2.98 21.90
N THR A 115 4.62 1.83 22.32
CA THR A 115 5.48 1.67 23.51
C THR A 115 6.94 1.43 23.16
N SER A 116 7.23 0.96 21.95
CA SER A 116 8.57 0.84 21.40
C SER A 116 8.55 0.88 19.88
N ALA A 117 9.65 1.30 19.27
CA ALA A 117 9.90 1.19 17.84
C ALA A 117 11.35 0.72 17.62
N GLU A 118 11.57 -0.11 16.59
CA GLU A 118 12.88 -0.60 16.16
C GLU A 118 12.86 -0.92 14.66
N PRO A 119 14.00 -0.91 13.94
CA PRO A 119 14.04 -1.44 12.58
C PRO A 119 13.85 -2.96 12.58
N LEU A 120 13.01 -3.48 11.68
CA LEU A 120 12.86 -4.93 11.50
C LEU A 120 14.07 -5.52 10.77
N ILE A 121 14.53 -4.88 9.70
CA ILE A 121 15.55 -5.42 8.79
C ILE A 121 16.91 -5.49 9.52
N LYS A 122 17.43 -6.71 9.69
CA LYS A 122 18.77 -6.96 10.25
C LYS A 122 19.76 -7.42 9.20
N LYS A 123 19.29 -8.21 8.22
CA LYS A 123 20.09 -8.65 7.06
C LYS A 123 19.19 -8.97 5.88
N ILE A 124 19.76 -8.94 4.69
CA ILE A 124 19.08 -9.34 3.45
C ILE A 124 19.95 -10.34 2.72
N ASN A 125 19.33 -11.41 2.23
CA ASN A 125 19.94 -12.38 1.33
C ASN A 125 19.49 -12.05 -0.09
N PHE A 126 20.43 -11.59 -0.92
CA PHE A 126 20.19 -11.20 -2.31
C PHE A 126 20.34 -12.40 -3.23
N TYR A 127 19.58 -12.43 -4.32
CA TYR A 127 19.67 -13.50 -5.29
C TYR A 127 20.65 -13.15 -6.42
N ASN A 128 21.56 -14.07 -6.73
CA ASN A 128 22.48 -13.93 -7.85
C ASN A 128 21.92 -14.65 -9.08
N TYR A 129 21.42 -13.90 -10.06
CA TYR A 129 20.82 -14.45 -11.27
C TYR A 129 21.81 -15.22 -12.15
N LYS A 130 23.11 -14.96 -12.01
CA LYS A 130 24.17 -15.62 -12.80
C LYS A 130 24.57 -16.97 -12.22
N THR A 131 24.55 -17.12 -10.90
CA THR A 131 24.93 -18.37 -10.21
C THR A 131 23.73 -19.20 -9.75
N GLY A 132 22.54 -18.58 -9.65
CA GLY A 132 21.33 -19.21 -9.13
C GLY A 132 21.33 -19.40 -7.61
N LEU A 133 22.14 -18.64 -6.87
CA LEU A 133 22.34 -18.80 -5.43
C LEU A 133 22.08 -17.50 -4.67
N TYR A 134 21.68 -17.63 -3.40
CA TYR A 134 21.62 -16.49 -2.49
C TYR A 134 23.01 -16.10 -1.98
N GLN A 135 23.23 -14.80 -1.79
CA GLN A 135 24.47 -14.19 -1.30
C GLN A 135 24.16 -12.96 -0.43
N SER A 136 25.09 -12.57 0.43
CA SER A 136 24.95 -11.37 1.27
C SER A 136 25.31 -10.08 0.53
N ASN A 137 26.13 -10.16 -0.52
CA ASN A 137 26.54 -9.03 -1.34
C ASN A 137 25.69 -9.00 -2.62
N PRO A 138 24.90 -7.95 -2.90
CA PRO A 138 24.08 -7.87 -4.11
C PRO A 138 24.90 -7.69 -5.39
N LEU A 139 26.13 -7.18 -5.29
CA LEU A 139 26.94 -6.77 -6.44
C LEU A 139 27.34 -7.97 -7.32
N GLY A 140 27.23 -7.77 -8.64
CA GLY A 140 27.58 -8.78 -9.64
C GLY A 140 26.54 -9.90 -9.78
N GLY A 141 25.45 -9.86 -9.01
CA GLY A 141 24.34 -10.81 -9.07
C GLY A 141 23.14 -10.35 -9.89
N GLU A 142 23.17 -9.15 -10.49
CA GLU A 142 22.07 -8.55 -11.24
C GLU A 142 21.63 -9.40 -12.46
N PRO A 143 20.34 -9.34 -12.85
CA PRO A 143 19.86 -9.98 -14.07
C PRO A 143 20.41 -9.30 -15.33
N THR A 144 20.42 -10.03 -16.44
CA THR A 144 20.86 -9.51 -17.73
C THR A 144 20.03 -8.28 -18.14
N GLY A 145 20.68 -7.21 -18.59
CA GLY A 145 20.00 -5.98 -18.99
C GLY A 145 19.62 -5.06 -17.84
N SER A 146 19.87 -5.46 -16.58
CA SER A 146 19.81 -4.55 -15.45
C SER A 146 21.03 -3.64 -15.41
N THR A 147 20.83 -2.37 -15.06
CA THR A 147 21.95 -1.52 -14.65
C THR A 147 22.28 -1.89 -13.21
N ALA A 148 23.37 -2.65 -13.00
CA ALA A 148 23.96 -2.76 -11.67
C ALA A 148 24.16 -1.33 -11.16
N GLY A 149 23.63 -0.98 -9.98
CA GLY A 149 23.82 0.35 -9.41
C GLY A 149 25.31 0.70 -9.48
N SER A 150 25.66 1.71 -10.29
CA SER A 150 27.06 1.95 -10.61
C SER A 150 27.76 2.54 -9.40
N TYR A 151 28.88 1.93 -9.03
CA TYR A 151 29.70 2.28 -7.89
C TYR A 151 30.57 3.54 -8.13
N ASP A 152 30.08 4.50 -8.91
CA ASP A 152 30.79 5.75 -9.24
C ASP A 152 30.10 7.00 -8.66
N GLY A 153 29.13 6.80 -7.76
CA GLY A 153 28.42 7.88 -7.08
C GLY A 153 27.47 8.66 -7.99
N LYS A 154 27.08 8.10 -9.15
CA LYS A 154 26.23 8.80 -10.12
C LYS A 154 25.03 8.03 -10.68
N THR A 155 24.91 6.71 -10.45
CA THR A 155 23.70 5.98 -10.89
C THR A 155 23.16 5.07 -9.78
N ALA A 156 22.05 5.49 -9.19
CA ALA A 156 21.24 4.62 -8.35
C ALA A 156 20.61 3.53 -9.22
N GLY A 157 20.77 2.26 -8.84
CA GLY A 157 20.18 1.13 -9.54
C GLY A 157 19.69 0.08 -8.55
N SER A 158 18.53 -0.49 -8.81
CA SER A 158 17.77 -1.34 -7.88
C SER A 158 18.31 -2.76 -7.76
N PHE A 159 19.49 -3.10 -8.29
CA PHE A 159 20.16 -4.39 -8.04
C PHE A 159 21.49 -4.24 -7.28
N GLY A 160 21.67 -3.10 -6.61
CA GLY A 160 22.78 -2.84 -5.68
C GLY A 160 22.36 -2.86 -4.20
N TRP A 161 23.13 -2.17 -3.36
CA TRP A 161 22.83 -1.98 -1.94
C TRP A 161 21.66 -1.04 -1.66
N GLY A 162 21.38 -0.11 -2.56
CA GLY A 162 20.20 0.74 -2.47
C GLY A 162 18.96 -0.10 -2.74
N ILE A 163 17.97 0.03 -1.88
CA ILE A 163 16.63 -0.55 -2.03
C ILE A 163 15.64 0.62 -2.01
N SER A 164 14.79 0.70 -3.02
CA SER A 164 13.97 1.89 -3.29
C SER A 164 12.48 1.59 -3.14
N ARG A 165 11.72 2.55 -2.59
CA ARG A 165 10.25 2.58 -2.66
C ARG A 165 9.58 1.25 -2.30
N PHE A 166 9.72 0.83 -1.04
CA PHE A 166 8.83 -0.22 -0.52
C PHE A 166 7.45 0.40 -0.38
N CYS A 167 6.61 0.16 -1.39
CA CYS A 167 5.22 0.58 -1.43
C CYS A 167 4.38 -0.30 -0.48
N SER A 168 3.23 -0.79 -0.94
CA SER A 168 2.37 -1.63 -0.15
C SER A 168 3.05 -2.96 0.26
N ALA A 169 2.39 -3.64 1.18
CA ALA A 169 2.92 -4.83 1.80
C ALA A 169 1.82 -5.75 2.30
N THR A 170 2.19 -7.02 2.47
CA THR A 170 1.33 -8.03 3.07
C THR A 170 2.06 -8.70 4.23
N TYR A 171 1.46 -8.67 5.43
CA TYR A 171 1.83 -9.59 6.49
C TYR A 171 1.00 -10.86 6.42
N SER A 172 1.66 -11.98 6.14
CA SER A 172 1.10 -13.32 6.26
C SER A 172 1.28 -13.82 7.70
N PRO A 173 0.19 -14.06 8.46
CA PRO A 173 0.28 -14.53 9.84
C PRO A 173 1.03 -15.85 9.99
N ALA A 174 1.57 -16.10 11.18
CA ALA A 174 2.17 -17.38 11.53
C ALA A 174 1.23 -18.55 11.20
N GLY A 175 1.77 -19.59 10.57
CA GLY A 175 1.01 -20.76 10.09
C GLY A 175 0.39 -20.62 8.71
N THR A 176 0.36 -19.43 8.09
CA THR A 176 -0.16 -19.24 6.71
C THR A 176 0.53 -20.17 5.71
N PHE A 177 1.84 -20.37 5.89
CA PHE A 177 2.64 -21.21 5.02
C PHE A 177 2.78 -22.65 5.51
N MET A 178 1.91 -23.13 6.40
CA MET A 178 1.87 -24.53 6.86
C MET A 178 0.73 -25.30 6.23
N TYR A 179 0.99 -26.56 5.87
CA TYR A 179 -0.05 -27.52 5.50
C TYR A 179 0.38 -28.94 5.83
N ASN A 180 -0.43 -29.65 6.62
CA ASN A 180 -0.17 -31.04 7.04
C ASN A 180 1.26 -31.30 7.57
N GLY A 181 1.76 -30.38 8.40
CA GLY A 181 3.10 -30.48 9.02
C GLY A 181 4.28 -30.12 8.11
N ILE A 182 4.01 -29.64 6.88
CA ILE A 182 5.03 -29.16 5.95
C ILE A 182 4.88 -27.64 5.78
N GLY A 183 5.98 -26.91 5.89
CA GLY A 183 6.01 -25.49 5.59
C GLY A 183 6.78 -24.64 6.60
N TYR A 184 6.51 -23.33 6.58
CA TYR A 184 7.07 -22.37 7.52
C TYR A 184 6.03 -21.98 8.58
N GLU A 185 6.36 -22.22 9.86
CA GLU A 185 5.47 -21.97 11.00
C GLU A 185 5.35 -20.48 11.35
N GLY A 186 6.39 -19.68 11.08
CA GLY A 186 6.41 -18.25 11.38
C GLY A 186 5.59 -17.42 10.38
N GLY A 187 5.45 -16.12 10.68
CA GLY A 187 4.86 -15.14 9.77
C GLY A 187 5.90 -14.53 8.83
N LEU A 188 5.47 -14.08 7.66
CA LEU A 188 6.31 -13.36 6.71
C LEU A 188 5.67 -12.03 6.35
N TYR A 189 6.50 -11.01 6.19
CA TYR A 189 6.13 -9.71 5.66
C TYR A 189 6.71 -9.57 4.24
N THR A 190 5.87 -9.41 3.23
CA THR A 190 6.25 -9.28 1.83
C THR A 190 5.96 -7.89 1.30
N THR A 191 6.88 -7.36 0.51
CA THR A 191 6.82 -6.03 -0.12
C THR A 191 7.84 -6.02 -1.28
N GLY A 192 7.83 -5.01 -2.13
CA GLY A 192 8.76 -4.91 -3.25
C GLY A 192 9.14 -3.48 -3.58
N GLU A 193 10.12 -3.32 -4.45
CA GLU A 193 10.50 -2.01 -4.97
C GLU A 193 9.55 -1.57 -6.08
N GLU A 194 9.00 -0.38 -5.97
CA GLU A 194 8.17 0.25 -6.99
C GLU A 194 9.00 1.23 -7.83
N VAL A 195 9.90 0.71 -8.68
CA VAL A 195 10.80 1.54 -9.50
C VAL A 195 10.85 1.09 -10.97
N GLY A 196 9.73 0.61 -11.49
CA GLY A 196 9.58 0.09 -12.85
C GLY A 196 10.13 -1.34 -13.03
N ASP A 197 10.33 -1.75 -14.28
CA ASP A 197 10.68 -3.11 -14.71
C ASP A 197 12.05 -3.63 -14.22
N ASN A 198 12.75 -2.89 -13.36
CA ASN A 198 14.07 -3.24 -12.84
C ASN A 198 14.08 -3.18 -11.30
N SER A 199 13.25 -4.02 -10.69
CA SER A 199 12.92 -3.97 -9.26
C SER A 199 12.94 -5.35 -8.63
N ARG A 200 13.07 -5.41 -7.30
CA ARG A 200 13.11 -6.65 -6.53
C ARG A 200 11.92 -6.77 -5.60
N GLY A 201 11.31 -7.95 -5.55
CA GLY A 201 10.42 -8.35 -4.47
C GLY A 201 11.19 -8.93 -3.28
N PHE A 202 10.64 -8.81 -2.07
CA PHE A 202 11.25 -9.28 -0.84
C PHE A 202 10.27 -9.97 0.10
N GLY A 203 10.79 -10.88 0.93
CA GLY A 203 10.12 -11.45 2.09
C GLY A 203 10.99 -11.36 3.34
N PHE A 204 10.40 -10.95 4.46
CA PHE A 204 11.07 -10.77 5.74
C PHE A 204 10.40 -11.63 6.81
N ASP A 205 11.19 -12.39 7.56
CA ASP A 205 10.69 -13.01 8.79
C ASP A 205 10.69 -12.02 9.96
N MET A 206 10.00 -12.39 11.04
CA MET A 206 9.82 -11.53 12.21
C MET A 206 11.09 -11.35 13.06
N ASP A 207 12.14 -12.12 12.74
CA ASP A 207 13.47 -11.99 13.34
C ASP A 207 14.34 -10.97 12.59
N GLY A 208 13.90 -10.50 11.42
CA GLY A 208 14.59 -9.49 10.62
C GLY A 208 15.48 -10.04 9.52
N ASN A 209 15.32 -11.32 9.16
CA ASN A 209 16.00 -11.91 8.01
C ASN A 209 15.18 -11.67 6.74
N GLY A 210 15.71 -10.85 5.84
CA GLY A 210 15.14 -10.59 4.52
C GLY A 210 15.70 -11.51 3.44
N TYR A 211 14.88 -11.78 2.43
CA TYR A 211 15.23 -12.56 1.25
C TYR A 211 14.65 -11.87 0.03
N GLN A 212 15.47 -11.64 -0.99
CA GLN A 212 14.97 -11.29 -2.32
C GLN A 212 14.15 -12.46 -2.87
N LEU A 213 13.01 -12.19 -3.51
CA LEU A 213 12.10 -13.18 -4.09
C LEU A 213 12.16 -13.09 -5.63
N PRO A 214 13.23 -13.59 -6.28
CA PRO A 214 13.47 -13.35 -7.70
C PRO A 214 12.39 -13.97 -8.62
N ARG A 215 11.72 -15.02 -8.14
CA ARG A 215 10.65 -15.73 -8.88
C ARG A 215 9.33 -14.97 -8.89
N MET A 216 9.21 -13.85 -8.17
CA MET A 216 8.07 -12.94 -8.26
C MET A 216 8.16 -12.02 -9.48
N GLY A 217 9.29 -12.00 -10.18
CA GLY A 217 9.51 -11.18 -11.37
C GLY A 217 10.32 -9.91 -11.09
N MET A 218 10.36 -9.03 -12.09
CA MET A 218 10.99 -7.71 -12.04
C MET A 218 9.92 -6.67 -12.38
N LEU A 219 9.05 -6.40 -11.40
CA LEU A 219 7.84 -5.58 -11.54
C LEU A 219 8.05 -4.23 -10.85
N SER A 220 7.34 -3.19 -11.28
CA SER A 220 7.07 -2.08 -10.37
C SER A 220 6.13 -2.59 -9.26
N PHE A 221 6.68 -3.11 -8.17
CA PHE A 221 5.88 -3.86 -7.20
C PHE A 221 5.07 -2.92 -6.34
N GLU A 222 3.76 -2.97 -6.50
CA GLU A 222 2.87 -2.38 -5.52
C GLU A 222 2.78 -3.30 -4.30
N ASN A 223 2.36 -4.55 -4.49
CA ASN A 223 2.27 -5.53 -3.40
C ASN A 223 2.60 -6.95 -3.87
N ILE A 224 2.96 -7.79 -2.89
CA ILE A 224 3.17 -9.24 -3.03
C ILE A 224 2.28 -9.90 -1.99
N ILE A 225 1.22 -10.58 -2.45
CA ILE A 225 0.06 -10.94 -1.63
C ILE A 225 -0.16 -12.46 -1.64
N PRO A 226 0.46 -13.20 -0.69
CA PRO A 226 0.21 -14.63 -0.51
C PRO A 226 -1.26 -14.94 -0.23
N SER A 227 -1.76 -16.03 -0.83
CA SER A 227 -3.11 -16.53 -0.60
C SER A 227 -3.25 -17.07 0.82
N THR A 228 -4.38 -16.74 1.44
CA THR A 228 -4.79 -17.28 2.75
C THR A 228 -5.41 -18.66 2.67
N LYS A 229 -5.65 -19.20 1.45
CA LYS A 229 -6.27 -20.51 1.27
C LYS A 229 -5.33 -21.62 1.75
N PRO A 230 -5.72 -22.47 2.71
CA PRO A 230 -4.88 -23.59 3.14
C PRO A 230 -4.66 -24.62 2.03
N GLY A 231 -3.44 -25.12 1.90
CA GLY A 231 -3.10 -26.15 0.92
C GLY A 231 -1.60 -26.34 0.74
N PRO A 232 -1.18 -27.36 -0.02
CA PRO A 232 0.23 -27.68 -0.21
C PRO A 232 0.97 -26.65 -1.09
N ASN A 233 0.25 -25.92 -1.94
CA ASN A 233 0.83 -24.91 -2.80
C ASN A 233 0.91 -23.58 -2.06
N THR A 234 1.95 -22.82 -2.39
CA THR A 234 2.07 -21.42 -2.02
C THR A 234 1.72 -20.63 -3.25
N VAL A 235 0.56 -19.98 -3.20
CA VAL A 235 0.02 -19.16 -4.27
C VAL A 235 0.14 -17.70 -3.87
N VAL A 236 0.71 -16.88 -4.73
CA VAL A 236 0.95 -15.46 -4.46
C VAL A 236 0.47 -14.67 -5.68
N LEU A 237 -0.29 -13.60 -5.44
CA LEU A 237 -0.56 -12.60 -6.46
C LEU A 237 0.36 -11.42 -6.21
N SER A 238 1.01 -10.93 -7.26
CA SER A 238 1.78 -9.69 -7.20
C SER A 238 1.15 -8.66 -8.12
N THR A 239 0.96 -7.46 -7.60
CA THR A 239 0.39 -6.32 -8.33
C THR A 239 1.53 -5.45 -8.85
N GLU A 240 1.38 -5.00 -10.09
CA GLU A 240 2.38 -4.19 -10.77
C GLU A 240 1.83 -2.79 -11.03
N ASP A 241 2.32 -1.77 -10.33
CA ASP A 241 2.04 -0.38 -10.68
C ASP A 241 2.93 0.06 -11.86
N GLY A 242 2.61 -0.52 -13.02
CA GLY A 242 3.29 -0.24 -14.27
C GLY A 242 2.78 1.05 -14.92
N SER A 243 2.82 1.14 -16.25
CA SER A 243 2.22 2.29 -16.93
C SER A 243 0.70 2.15 -17.04
N ALA A 244 0.01 3.26 -17.34
CA ALA A 244 -1.42 3.28 -17.69
C ALA A 244 -1.84 2.26 -18.76
N THR A 245 -0.90 1.80 -19.59
CA THR A 245 -1.14 0.88 -20.71
C THR A 245 -0.43 -0.46 -20.58
N ASP A 246 0.33 -0.66 -19.50
CA ASP A 246 1.26 -1.76 -19.35
C ASP A 246 1.49 -2.03 -17.86
N SER A 247 0.50 -2.66 -17.25
CA SER A 247 0.51 -3.11 -15.87
C SER A 247 -0.19 -4.47 -15.81
N GLN A 248 0.41 -5.46 -15.13
CA GLN A 248 -0.08 -6.83 -15.13
C GLN A 248 -0.24 -7.42 -13.73
N LEU A 249 -1.30 -8.21 -13.56
CA LEU A 249 -1.47 -9.05 -12.37
C LEU A 249 -0.69 -10.35 -12.55
N HIS A 250 0.30 -10.56 -11.68
CA HIS A 250 1.18 -11.71 -11.70
C HIS A 250 0.73 -12.78 -10.69
N LEU A 251 0.96 -14.04 -11.04
CA LEU A 251 0.62 -15.20 -10.21
C LEU A 251 1.85 -16.09 -10.08
N TYR A 252 2.32 -16.29 -8.85
CA TYR A 252 3.34 -17.29 -8.52
C TYR A 252 2.69 -18.53 -7.90
N ILE A 253 3.17 -19.72 -8.29
CA ILE A 253 2.74 -21.00 -7.73
C ILE A 253 3.97 -21.83 -7.36
N GLY A 254 4.26 -21.92 -6.07
CA GLY A 254 5.29 -22.79 -5.50
C GLY A 254 4.71 -23.88 -4.60
N LYS A 255 5.60 -24.65 -3.97
CA LYS A 255 5.21 -25.76 -3.10
C LYS A 255 5.93 -25.67 -1.75
N LYS A 256 5.19 -25.74 -0.65
CA LYS A 256 5.74 -25.72 0.71
C LYS A 256 6.78 -26.84 0.89
N GLN A 257 7.87 -26.54 1.59
CA GLN A 257 8.99 -27.47 1.81
C GLN A 257 9.19 -27.75 3.30
N SER A 258 9.80 -28.88 3.63
CA SER A 258 10.12 -29.26 5.02
C SER A 258 11.48 -28.74 5.50
N THR A 259 12.35 -28.30 4.58
CA THR A 259 13.73 -27.88 4.86
C THR A 259 14.04 -26.54 4.17
N GLY A 260 15.18 -25.95 4.56
CA GLY A 260 15.65 -24.67 4.03
C GLY A 260 15.34 -23.49 4.94
N THR A 261 15.45 -22.29 4.38
CA THR A 261 15.17 -21.02 5.05
C THR A 261 13.66 -20.79 5.25
N SER A 262 13.27 -19.67 5.85
CA SER A 262 11.86 -19.31 6.01
C SER A 262 11.14 -19.25 4.66
N VAL A 263 11.75 -18.65 3.63
CA VAL A 263 11.18 -18.55 2.28
C VAL A 263 11.20 -19.87 1.50
N ASP A 264 12.18 -20.75 1.73
CA ASP A 264 12.20 -22.09 1.12
C ASP A 264 11.07 -22.96 1.68
N LYS A 265 10.96 -23.03 3.01
CA LYS A 265 9.89 -23.76 3.68
C LYS A 265 8.52 -23.20 3.30
N ALA A 266 8.41 -21.88 3.19
CA ALA A 266 7.20 -21.22 2.71
C ALA A 266 6.88 -21.52 1.24
N GLY A 267 7.78 -22.15 0.48
CA GLY A 267 7.56 -22.49 -0.92
C GLY A 267 7.64 -21.30 -1.87
N LEU A 268 8.38 -20.25 -1.50
CA LEU A 268 8.53 -19.01 -2.27
C LEU A 268 9.75 -19.04 -3.23
N THR A 269 10.49 -20.14 -3.29
CA THR A 269 11.77 -20.24 -4.01
C THR A 269 11.80 -21.32 -5.10
N ASN A 270 10.71 -22.08 -5.27
CA ASN A 270 10.69 -23.29 -6.11
C ASN A 270 9.54 -23.33 -7.14
N GLY A 271 8.80 -22.25 -7.30
CA GLY A 271 7.61 -22.18 -8.14
C GLY A 271 7.81 -21.59 -9.53
N ASP A 272 6.70 -21.57 -10.26
CA ASP A 272 6.57 -20.96 -11.58
C ASP A 272 5.80 -19.64 -11.50
N LEU A 273 6.10 -18.74 -12.43
CA LEU A 273 5.46 -17.43 -12.57
C LEU A 273 4.54 -17.40 -13.79
N TYR A 274 3.40 -16.74 -13.63
CA TYR A 274 2.36 -16.60 -14.63
C TYR A 274 1.83 -15.17 -14.62
N VAL A 275 1.16 -14.79 -15.69
CA VAL A 275 0.45 -13.53 -15.83
C VAL A 275 -1.03 -13.77 -16.15
N LEU A 276 -1.93 -12.99 -15.54
CA LEU A 276 -3.36 -13.05 -15.83
C LEU A 276 -3.61 -12.74 -17.30
N ASN A 277 -4.42 -13.56 -17.97
CA ASN A 277 -4.84 -13.39 -19.35
C ASN A 277 -6.36 -13.49 -19.46
N VAL A 278 -7.00 -12.51 -20.10
CA VAL A 278 -8.40 -12.59 -20.50
C VAL A 278 -8.44 -12.97 -21.98
N PRO A 279 -8.95 -14.17 -22.35
CA PRO A 279 -9.01 -14.56 -23.75
C PRO A 279 -9.80 -13.53 -24.57
N THR A 280 -9.25 -13.12 -25.72
CA THR A 280 -9.85 -12.17 -26.68
C THR A 280 -9.96 -10.70 -26.24
N ILE A 281 -9.60 -10.35 -25.01
CA ILE A 281 -9.57 -8.96 -24.51
C ILE A 281 -8.16 -8.68 -23.99
N ALA A 282 -7.43 -7.78 -24.64
CA ALA A 282 -6.01 -7.59 -24.37
C ALA A 282 -5.72 -6.56 -23.25
N ASP A 283 -6.64 -5.65 -22.98
CA ASP A 283 -6.40 -4.53 -22.07
C ASP A 283 -7.68 -3.92 -21.49
N ASP A 284 -7.48 -3.06 -20.48
CA ASP A 284 -8.52 -2.38 -19.71
C ASP A 284 -9.47 -1.56 -20.61
N ASN A 285 -8.94 -0.78 -21.55
CA ASN A 285 -9.78 0.05 -22.42
C ASN A 285 -10.71 -0.78 -23.31
N ILE A 286 -10.23 -1.90 -23.86
CA ILE A 286 -11.10 -2.81 -24.61
C ILE A 286 -12.15 -3.41 -23.69
N LEU A 287 -11.79 -3.84 -22.46
CA LEU A 287 -12.75 -4.38 -21.51
C LEU A 287 -13.85 -3.36 -21.18
N ARG A 288 -13.48 -2.13 -20.78
CA ARG A 288 -14.41 -1.06 -20.44
C ARG A 288 -15.41 -0.73 -21.55
N THR A 289 -14.98 -0.85 -22.82
CA THR A 289 -15.82 -0.52 -23.98
C THR A 289 -16.66 -1.70 -24.48
N THR A 290 -16.29 -2.94 -24.19
CA THR A 290 -16.94 -4.14 -24.75
C THR A 290 -17.69 -4.99 -23.73
N VAL A 291 -17.40 -4.83 -22.44
CA VAL A 291 -17.99 -5.61 -21.34
C VAL A 291 -18.72 -4.65 -20.41
N ALA A 292 -20.00 -4.92 -20.17
CA ALA A 292 -20.77 -4.14 -19.21
C ALA A 292 -20.20 -4.31 -17.80
N LYS A 293 -20.16 -3.22 -17.03
CA LYS A 293 -19.74 -3.24 -15.60
C LYS A 293 -20.48 -4.34 -14.83
N SER A 294 -19.77 -4.98 -13.91
CA SER A 294 -20.25 -6.12 -13.11
C SER A 294 -20.66 -7.35 -13.92
N THR A 295 -20.12 -7.50 -15.14
CA THR A 295 -20.22 -8.72 -15.93
C THR A 295 -18.91 -9.50 -15.86
N PRO A 296 -18.89 -10.73 -15.31
CA PRO A 296 -17.67 -11.51 -15.22
C PRO A 296 -17.26 -12.06 -16.59
N VAL A 297 -15.95 -11.97 -16.90
CA VAL A 297 -15.31 -12.60 -18.06
C VAL A 297 -14.37 -13.72 -17.63
N ASP A 298 -14.13 -14.69 -18.52
CA ASP A 298 -13.16 -15.75 -18.25
C ASP A 298 -11.73 -15.18 -18.16
N ALA A 299 -11.02 -15.60 -17.12
CA ALA A 299 -9.61 -15.30 -16.92
C ALA A 299 -8.82 -16.60 -16.77
N THR A 300 -7.63 -16.62 -17.36
CA THR A 300 -6.66 -17.72 -17.32
C THR A 300 -5.29 -17.17 -16.92
N PHE A 301 -4.30 -18.03 -16.77
CA PHE A 301 -2.94 -17.63 -16.42
C PHE A 301 -1.95 -18.26 -17.40
N LYS A 302 -1.12 -17.43 -18.02
CA LYS A 302 -0.08 -17.88 -18.96
C LYS A 302 1.28 -17.85 -18.28
N LYS A 303 2.03 -18.95 -18.41
CA LYS A 303 3.37 -19.06 -17.82
C LYS A 303 4.32 -18.10 -18.53
N ILE A 304 5.16 -17.42 -17.76
CA ILE A 304 6.23 -16.54 -18.25
C ILE A 304 7.57 -16.95 -17.65
N GLU A 305 8.67 -16.58 -18.31
CA GLU A 305 10.02 -16.84 -17.81
C GLU A 305 10.42 -15.76 -16.81
N TRP A 306 10.58 -16.14 -15.53
CA TRP A 306 10.98 -15.21 -14.49
C TRP A 306 12.49 -14.92 -14.51
N ASN A 307 13.30 -15.87 -14.99
CA ASN A 307 14.75 -15.73 -15.07
C ASN A 307 15.19 -15.36 -16.50
N ALA A 308 14.70 -14.21 -16.95
CA ALA A 308 15.03 -13.64 -18.26
C ALA A 308 15.84 -12.36 -18.11
N SER A 309 16.24 -11.75 -19.24
CA SER A 309 16.70 -10.36 -19.19
C SER A 309 15.54 -9.44 -18.77
N VAL A 310 15.84 -8.25 -18.23
CA VAL A 310 14.82 -7.26 -17.86
C VAL A 310 13.84 -7.00 -19.01
N ALA A 311 14.36 -6.78 -20.22
CA ALA A 311 13.55 -6.51 -21.41
C ALA A 311 12.71 -7.72 -21.86
N ASP A 312 13.28 -8.93 -21.80
CA ASP A 312 12.56 -10.15 -22.20
C ASP A 312 11.47 -10.53 -21.19
N PHE A 313 11.69 -10.29 -19.91
CA PHE A 313 10.70 -10.47 -18.85
C PHE A 313 9.49 -9.55 -19.08
N SER A 314 9.73 -8.24 -19.20
CA SER A 314 8.69 -7.22 -19.47
C SER A 314 7.92 -7.55 -20.75
N LYS A 315 8.62 -7.90 -21.83
CA LYS A 315 7.99 -8.36 -23.08
C LYS A 315 7.14 -9.62 -22.87
N GLY A 316 7.63 -10.59 -22.11
CA GLY A 316 6.93 -11.84 -21.81
C GLY A 316 5.62 -11.60 -21.05
N ALA A 317 5.65 -10.72 -20.05
CA ALA A 317 4.47 -10.32 -19.28
C ALA A 317 3.46 -9.59 -20.18
N LYS A 318 3.89 -8.58 -20.95
CA LYS A 318 3.04 -7.82 -21.88
C LYS A 318 2.38 -8.64 -22.97
N ASP A 319 3.13 -9.52 -23.63
CA ASP A 319 2.63 -10.32 -24.77
C ASP A 319 1.61 -11.38 -24.34
N ASN A 320 1.71 -11.85 -23.08
CA ASN A 320 0.88 -12.92 -22.56
C ASN A 320 -0.22 -12.42 -21.61
N GLY A 321 -0.03 -11.26 -21.00
CA GLY A 321 -0.90 -10.71 -19.98
C GLY A 321 -2.04 -9.86 -20.52
N PHE A 322 -3.05 -9.68 -19.68
CA PHE A 322 -3.99 -8.57 -19.78
C PHE A 322 -3.31 -7.31 -19.24
N ARG A 323 -3.41 -6.21 -19.98
CA ARG A 323 -2.80 -4.93 -19.59
C ARG A 323 -3.84 -4.06 -18.88
N PHE A 324 -3.72 -3.99 -17.57
CA PHE A 324 -4.46 -3.07 -16.74
C PHE A 324 -3.86 -1.66 -16.81
N SER A 325 -4.53 -0.71 -16.15
CA SER A 325 -4.08 0.66 -16.01
C SER A 325 -3.62 0.92 -14.58
N ARG A 326 -2.33 0.68 -14.30
CA ARG A 326 -1.71 0.93 -12.98
C ARG A 326 -2.40 0.17 -11.84
N ILE A 327 -2.15 -1.13 -11.76
CA ILE A 327 -2.70 -1.97 -10.69
C ILE A 327 -2.05 -1.56 -9.38
N GLU A 328 -2.89 -1.18 -8.43
CA GLU A 328 -2.48 -0.86 -7.06
C GLU A 328 -2.71 -2.07 -6.14
N ASP A 329 -3.08 -1.83 -4.90
CA ASP A 329 -3.13 -2.84 -3.87
C ASP A 329 -4.26 -3.86 -4.10
N GLY A 330 -4.18 -4.96 -3.36
CA GLY A 330 -5.20 -6.00 -3.37
C GLY A 330 -5.23 -6.85 -2.11
N ASN A 331 -6.36 -7.51 -1.89
CA ASN A 331 -6.57 -8.31 -0.69
C ASN A 331 -7.49 -9.50 -0.98
N TRP A 332 -7.13 -10.67 -0.44
CA TRP A 332 -7.97 -11.87 -0.48
C TRP A 332 -9.22 -11.68 0.38
N ASP A 333 -10.36 -12.16 -0.07
CA ASP A 333 -11.59 -12.11 0.73
C ASP A 333 -11.44 -13.03 1.97
N PRO A 334 -11.54 -12.49 3.20
CA PRO A 334 -11.36 -13.28 4.41
C PRO A 334 -12.48 -14.31 4.64
N ASN A 335 -13.63 -14.16 3.99
CA ASN A 335 -14.76 -15.09 4.06
C ASN A 335 -14.75 -16.11 2.92
N ASN A 336 -14.04 -15.84 1.82
CA ASN A 336 -13.91 -16.76 0.69
C ASN A 336 -12.54 -16.66 0.04
N SER A 337 -11.63 -17.53 0.44
CA SER A 337 -10.24 -17.56 -0.04
C SER A 337 -10.06 -17.93 -1.53
N ASN A 338 -11.14 -18.05 -2.31
CA ASN A 338 -11.10 -18.09 -3.77
C ASN A 338 -11.33 -16.72 -4.43
N ILE A 339 -11.62 -15.68 -3.66
CA ILE A 339 -11.91 -14.34 -4.17
C ILE A 339 -10.77 -13.41 -3.79
N PHE A 340 -10.31 -12.65 -4.77
CA PHE A 340 -9.31 -11.61 -4.61
C PHE A 340 -9.86 -10.30 -5.15
N TYR A 341 -9.68 -9.21 -4.43
CA TYR A 341 -10.02 -7.85 -4.86
C TYR A 341 -8.75 -7.05 -5.07
N PHE A 342 -8.72 -6.20 -6.09
CA PHE A 342 -7.60 -5.29 -6.35
C PHE A 342 -8.08 -4.02 -7.02
N LEU A 343 -7.26 -2.98 -6.93
CA LEU A 343 -7.53 -1.68 -7.53
C LEU A 343 -6.68 -1.45 -8.77
N THR A 344 -7.18 -0.57 -9.63
CA THR A 344 -6.36 0.16 -10.57
C THR A 344 -6.53 1.63 -10.27
N THR A 345 -5.45 2.39 -10.04
CA THR A 345 -5.54 3.81 -9.65
C THR A 345 -6.10 4.67 -10.79
N GLU A 346 -5.98 4.22 -12.04
CA GLU A 346 -6.51 4.94 -13.19
C GLU A 346 -7.14 4.05 -14.23
N SER A 347 -7.64 4.66 -15.31
CA SER A 347 -8.46 3.99 -16.33
C SER A 347 -7.90 4.18 -17.75
N ASN A 348 -6.66 4.67 -17.84
CA ASN A 348 -6.07 5.16 -19.07
C ASN A 348 -7.03 6.06 -19.85
N LYS A 349 -7.50 7.11 -19.16
CA LYS A 349 -8.35 8.17 -19.72
C LYS A 349 -9.75 7.71 -20.15
N ASP A 350 -10.34 6.70 -19.51
CA ASP A 350 -11.72 6.32 -19.79
C ASP A 350 -12.67 7.51 -19.50
N PRO A 351 -13.60 7.86 -20.41
CA PRO A 351 -14.47 9.01 -20.23
C PRO A 351 -15.40 8.95 -19.01
N VAL A 352 -15.77 7.75 -18.54
CA VAL A 352 -16.63 7.59 -17.36
C VAL A 352 -15.81 7.80 -16.09
N ALA A 353 -14.63 7.19 -16.03
CA ALA A 353 -13.74 7.31 -14.87
C ALA A 353 -13.13 8.71 -14.73
N THR A 354 -12.94 9.44 -15.84
CA THR A 354 -12.38 10.80 -15.84
C THR A 354 -13.42 11.91 -15.84
N ALA A 355 -14.72 11.57 -15.89
CA ALA A 355 -15.79 12.53 -15.77
C ALA A 355 -15.64 13.32 -14.46
N ALA A 356 -15.65 14.65 -14.55
CA ALA A 356 -15.43 15.52 -13.40
C ALA A 356 -16.43 15.23 -12.27
N ASN A 357 -15.94 15.27 -11.03
CA ASN A 357 -16.82 15.28 -9.87
C ASN A 357 -17.69 16.56 -9.92
N PRO A 358 -19.02 16.48 -9.93
CA PRO A 358 -19.89 17.66 -9.99
C PRO A 358 -19.68 18.64 -8.82
N ASN A 359 -19.20 18.15 -7.67
CA ASN A 359 -18.89 18.98 -6.51
C ASN A 359 -17.51 19.64 -6.58
N GLU A 360 -16.64 19.16 -7.47
CA GLU A 360 -15.27 19.65 -7.66
C GLU A 360 -14.93 19.75 -9.17
N PRO A 361 -15.70 20.55 -9.94
CA PRO A 361 -15.66 20.50 -11.41
C PRO A 361 -14.33 20.98 -12.02
N THR A 362 -13.46 21.60 -11.22
CA THR A 362 -12.15 22.10 -11.63
C THR A 362 -11.01 21.12 -11.35
N ASN A 363 -11.24 20.10 -10.52
CA ASN A 363 -10.23 19.11 -10.17
C ASN A 363 -10.20 18.05 -11.27
N THR A 364 -9.01 17.77 -11.81
CA THR A 364 -8.80 16.62 -12.66
C THR A 364 -8.91 15.36 -11.81
N ARG A 365 -9.53 14.30 -12.32
CA ARG A 365 -9.58 13.02 -11.62
C ARG A 365 -9.51 11.86 -12.60
N ASP A 366 -9.12 10.71 -12.09
CA ASP A 366 -9.38 9.42 -12.69
C ASP A 366 -9.86 8.49 -11.57
N GLY A 367 -11.04 7.89 -11.70
CA GLY A 367 -11.63 7.03 -10.68
C GLY A 367 -11.18 5.59 -10.73
N GLY A 368 -10.32 5.23 -11.68
CA GLY A 368 -9.73 3.90 -11.72
C GLY A 368 -10.76 2.79 -11.86
N ALA A 369 -10.55 1.70 -11.14
CA ALA A 369 -11.53 0.64 -10.97
C ALA A 369 -11.26 -0.21 -9.73
N LEU A 370 -12.32 -0.85 -9.23
CA LEU A 370 -12.26 -1.96 -8.29
C LEU A 370 -12.60 -3.24 -9.03
N TRP A 371 -11.70 -4.22 -8.92
CA TRP A 371 -11.81 -5.50 -9.60
C TRP A 371 -12.05 -6.63 -8.61
N ARG A 372 -12.77 -7.66 -9.06
CA ARG A 372 -12.93 -8.95 -8.39
C ARG A 372 -12.41 -10.06 -9.29
N LEU A 373 -11.52 -10.87 -8.76
CA LEU A 373 -11.03 -12.10 -9.37
C LEU A 373 -11.53 -13.31 -8.57
N THR A 374 -12.39 -14.13 -9.17
CA THR A 374 -12.94 -15.33 -8.54
C THR A 374 -12.32 -16.57 -9.15
N PHE A 375 -11.42 -17.22 -8.43
CA PHE A 375 -10.81 -18.47 -8.85
C PHE A 375 -11.81 -19.62 -8.76
N LYS A 376 -11.73 -20.57 -9.69
CA LYS A 376 -12.38 -21.88 -9.51
C LYS A 376 -11.83 -22.59 -8.28
N ASP A 377 -10.52 -22.49 -8.08
CA ASP A 377 -9.82 -22.93 -6.88
C ASP A 377 -8.50 -22.15 -6.74
N ALA A 378 -8.37 -21.29 -5.73
CA ALA A 378 -7.14 -20.52 -5.52
C ALA A 378 -5.91 -21.36 -5.14
N GLN A 379 -6.08 -22.62 -4.71
CA GLN A 379 -4.96 -23.55 -4.51
C GLN A 379 -4.55 -24.26 -5.81
N ASN A 380 -5.41 -24.23 -6.83
CA ASN A 380 -5.16 -24.73 -8.18
C ASN A 380 -5.56 -23.67 -9.22
N PRO A 381 -4.91 -22.50 -9.21
CA PRO A 381 -5.38 -21.32 -9.95
C PRO A 381 -5.37 -21.49 -11.48
N LEU A 382 -4.60 -22.47 -11.99
CA LEU A 382 -4.58 -22.82 -13.42
C LEU A 382 -5.87 -23.49 -13.91
N LEU A 383 -6.81 -23.82 -13.02
CA LEU A 383 -8.16 -24.24 -13.39
C LEU A 383 -9.03 -23.09 -13.95
N GLY A 384 -8.52 -21.86 -13.92
CA GLY A 384 -9.19 -20.66 -14.42
C GLY A 384 -9.90 -19.86 -13.32
N ALA A 385 -10.27 -18.65 -13.68
CA ALA A 385 -10.94 -17.69 -12.82
C ALA A 385 -11.96 -16.86 -13.63
N LYS A 386 -12.73 -16.04 -12.93
CA LYS A 386 -13.57 -14.99 -13.51
C LYS A 386 -13.05 -13.63 -13.06
N LEU A 387 -12.79 -12.73 -14.01
CA LEU A 387 -12.45 -11.33 -13.74
C LEU A 387 -13.71 -10.46 -13.92
N GLU A 388 -13.95 -9.54 -12.99
CA GLU A 388 -15.14 -8.69 -12.99
C GLU A 388 -14.80 -7.29 -12.47
N MET A 389 -15.19 -6.25 -13.22
CA MET A 389 -15.07 -4.85 -12.78
C MET A 389 -16.30 -4.48 -11.94
N LEU A 390 -16.10 -4.23 -10.65
CA LEU A 390 -17.15 -3.85 -9.71
C LEU A 390 -17.44 -2.35 -9.74
N LEU A 391 -16.39 -1.54 -9.73
CA LEU A 391 -16.45 -0.08 -9.89
C LEU A 391 -15.69 0.30 -11.16
N ASN A 392 -16.27 1.17 -11.97
CA ASN A 392 -15.60 1.70 -13.17
C ASN A 392 -15.16 3.17 -13.02
N GLY A 393 -15.27 3.71 -11.81
CA GLY A 393 -14.84 5.06 -11.48
C GLY A 393 -15.89 6.13 -11.77
N GLY A 394 -17.08 5.78 -12.27
CA GLY A 394 -18.19 6.72 -12.54
C GLY A 394 -19.18 6.87 -11.40
N GLU A 395 -19.07 6.05 -10.36
CA GLU A 395 -19.98 6.02 -9.22
C GLU A 395 -19.70 7.17 -8.25
N ALA A 396 -20.76 7.79 -7.71
CA ALA A 396 -20.61 8.65 -6.54
C ALA A 396 -20.06 7.82 -5.36
N PRO A 397 -19.09 8.35 -4.57
CA PRO A 397 -18.68 9.75 -4.47
C PRO A 397 -17.52 10.17 -5.41
N TYR A 398 -17.39 9.52 -6.57
CA TYR A 398 -16.40 9.78 -7.61
C TYR A 398 -14.98 9.61 -7.08
N LEU A 399 -14.52 8.35 -7.02
CA LEU A 399 -13.17 8.04 -6.55
C LEU A 399 -12.12 8.87 -7.31
N SER A 400 -11.03 9.21 -6.67
CA SER A 400 -9.90 9.88 -7.30
C SER A 400 -8.65 9.10 -6.95
N LYS A 401 -8.12 8.38 -7.93
CA LYS A 401 -6.88 7.59 -7.79
C LYS A 401 -6.94 6.59 -6.62
N PRO A 402 -7.85 5.60 -6.68
CA PRO A 402 -7.96 4.61 -5.61
C PRO A 402 -6.73 3.70 -5.60
N ASP A 403 -6.16 3.51 -4.42
CA ASP A 403 -4.81 2.97 -4.28
C ASP A 403 -4.77 1.74 -3.37
N ASN A 404 -4.62 1.95 -2.07
CA ASN A 404 -4.52 0.90 -1.07
C ASN A 404 -5.90 0.37 -0.63
N LEU A 405 -5.98 -0.92 -0.26
CA LEU A 405 -7.25 -1.51 0.18
C LEU A 405 -7.13 -2.61 1.23
N THR A 406 -8.20 -2.81 1.99
CA THR A 406 -8.37 -4.03 2.80
C THR A 406 -9.81 -4.52 2.79
N VAL A 407 -10.00 -5.82 2.99
CA VAL A 407 -11.32 -6.47 2.97
C VAL A 407 -11.61 -7.05 4.35
N THR A 408 -12.76 -6.66 4.92
CA THR A 408 -13.21 -7.12 6.23
C THR A 408 -14.07 -8.37 6.16
N LYS A 409 -14.17 -9.09 7.29
CA LYS A 409 -15.16 -10.18 7.45
C LYS A 409 -16.61 -9.71 7.40
N ASP A 410 -16.87 -8.42 7.60
CA ASP A 410 -18.21 -7.83 7.51
C ASP A 410 -18.65 -7.59 6.04
N GLY A 411 -17.80 -7.91 5.05
CA GLY A 411 -18.09 -7.74 3.63
C GLY A 411 -17.95 -6.29 3.16
N ILE A 412 -17.08 -5.52 3.84
CA ILE A 412 -16.70 -4.15 3.49
C ILE A 412 -15.27 -4.14 2.96
N ILE A 413 -15.06 -3.45 1.84
CA ILE A 413 -13.75 -3.10 1.31
C ILE A 413 -13.48 -1.65 1.68
N MET A 414 -12.39 -1.40 2.39
CA MET A 414 -11.90 -0.05 2.64
C MET A 414 -10.91 0.30 1.52
N ILE A 415 -11.04 1.49 0.95
CA ILE A 415 -10.25 1.99 -0.18
C ILE A 415 -9.66 3.33 0.21
N GLN A 416 -8.35 3.48 0.02
CA GLN A 416 -7.61 4.72 0.20
C GLN A 416 -7.42 5.42 -1.14
N GLU A 417 -7.37 6.74 -1.14
CA GLU A 417 -7.06 7.54 -2.34
C GLU A 417 -5.65 8.12 -2.25
N ASP A 418 -4.93 8.07 -3.37
CA ASP A 418 -3.69 8.81 -3.66
C ASP A 418 -3.89 9.69 -4.90
N PRO A 419 -4.48 10.89 -4.77
CA PRO A 419 -4.67 11.77 -5.90
C PRO A 419 -3.36 12.39 -6.42
N GLY A 420 -2.22 12.15 -5.75
CA GLY A 420 -0.96 12.87 -5.91
C GLY A 420 -1.11 14.38 -5.67
N ASN A 421 -0.23 15.17 -6.26
CA ASN A 421 -0.26 16.64 -6.21
C ASN A 421 -1.46 17.26 -6.95
N ASN A 422 -2.65 17.11 -6.37
CA ASN A 422 -3.96 17.48 -6.90
C ASN A 422 -4.72 18.31 -5.84
N ALA A 423 -5.63 19.17 -6.28
CA ALA A 423 -6.43 19.97 -5.33
C ALA A 423 -7.58 19.18 -4.68
N HIS A 424 -7.84 17.95 -5.12
CA HIS A 424 -8.75 17.04 -4.44
C HIS A 424 -8.16 16.59 -3.10
N VAL A 425 -8.92 16.72 -2.01
CA VAL A 425 -8.50 16.26 -0.69
C VAL A 425 -8.75 14.76 -0.58
N ALA A 426 -7.68 13.98 -0.40
CA ALA A 426 -7.75 12.53 -0.37
C ALA A 426 -8.67 11.98 0.75
N ARG A 427 -9.29 10.83 0.50
CA ARG A 427 -10.30 10.22 1.39
C ARG A 427 -10.03 8.76 1.68
N LEU A 428 -10.69 8.28 2.73
CA LEU A 428 -10.90 6.87 3.02
C LEU A 428 -12.36 6.52 2.72
N ILE A 429 -12.57 5.58 1.80
CA ILE A 429 -13.87 5.18 1.28
C ILE A 429 -14.21 3.75 1.71
N ALA A 430 -15.45 3.49 2.07
CA ALA A 430 -15.98 2.15 2.30
C ALA A 430 -16.86 1.71 1.12
N TYR A 431 -16.63 0.51 0.59
CA TYR A 431 -17.46 -0.18 -0.39
C TYR A 431 -18.10 -1.42 0.23
N ARG A 432 -19.42 -1.55 0.14
CA ARG A 432 -20.16 -2.69 0.70
C ARG A 432 -20.49 -3.71 -0.39
N ILE A 433 -19.90 -4.90 -0.28
CA ILE A 433 -19.94 -5.92 -1.35
C ILE A 433 -21.37 -6.36 -1.68
N LYS A 434 -22.24 -6.52 -0.68
CA LYS A 434 -23.59 -7.09 -0.86
C LYS A 434 -24.55 -6.24 -1.68
N ASP A 435 -24.34 -4.92 -1.71
CA ASP A 435 -25.26 -3.96 -2.35
C ASP A 435 -24.56 -2.82 -3.10
N ALA A 436 -23.25 -2.93 -3.28
CA ALA A 436 -22.40 -2.01 -4.03
C ALA A 436 -22.47 -0.54 -3.55
N LYS A 437 -22.78 -0.30 -2.28
CA LYS A 437 -22.81 1.06 -1.72
C LYS A 437 -21.41 1.57 -1.44
N LEU A 438 -21.20 2.86 -1.69
CA LEU A 438 -19.99 3.61 -1.35
C LEU A 438 -20.32 4.68 -0.30
N ALA A 439 -19.38 4.92 0.62
CA ALA A 439 -19.49 5.98 1.61
C ALA A 439 -18.11 6.53 1.99
N VAL A 440 -18.00 7.83 2.26
CA VAL A 440 -16.78 8.46 2.78
C VAL A 440 -16.73 8.25 4.29
N VAL A 441 -15.63 7.67 4.78
CA VAL A 441 -15.41 7.33 6.20
C VAL A 441 -14.56 8.38 6.91
N ALA A 442 -13.49 8.82 6.25
CA ALA A 442 -12.57 9.83 6.74
C ALA A 442 -11.95 10.57 5.55
N GLN A 443 -11.29 11.69 5.82
CA GLN A 443 -10.55 12.45 4.83
C GLN A 443 -9.36 13.15 5.46
N PHE A 444 -8.43 13.63 4.63
CA PHE A 444 -7.44 14.60 5.07
C PHE A 444 -8.11 15.92 5.49
N ASP A 445 -7.55 16.59 6.51
CA ASP A 445 -8.08 17.84 7.04
C ASP A 445 -7.76 19.00 6.07
N PRO A 446 -8.78 19.60 5.43
CA PRO A 446 -8.57 20.65 4.43
C PRO A 446 -7.75 21.85 4.94
N MET A 447 -7.67 22.06 6.27
CA MET A 447 -6.87 23.14 6.83
C MET A 447 -5.37 23.03 6.50
N TYR A 448 -4.88 21.81 6.31
CA TYR A 448 -3.49 21.49 5.97
C TYR A 448 -3.30 21.22 4.47
N PHE A 449 -4.34 20.69 3.79
CA PHE A 449 -4.20 20.08 2.46
C PHE A 449 -4.87 20.85 1.31
N THR A 450 -5.70 21.85 1.63
CA THR A 450 -6.27 22.73 0.60
C THR A 450 -5.41 23.99 0.45
N THR A 451 -5.01 24.32 -0.78
CA THR A 451 -4.31 25.58 -1.08
C THR A 451 -5.07 26.78 -0.49
N GLY A 452 -4.39 27.59 0.32
CA GLY A 452 -4.99 28.72 1.04
C GLY A 452 -5.61 28.37 2.40
N GLY A 453 -5.55 27.10 2.80
CA GLY A 453 -5.93 26.64 4.14
C GLY A 453 -5.13 27.32 5.25
N SER A 454 -5.75 27.45 6.43
CA SER A 454 -5.18 28.23 7.54
C SER A 454 -3.82 27.73 8.07
N LYS A 455 -3.48 26.47 7.81
CA LYS A 455 -2.20 25.84 8.14
C LYS A 455 -1.66 25.05 6.96
N PHE A 456 -1.89 25.53 5.73
CA PHE A 456 -1.52 24.82 4.51
C PHE A 456 -0.06 24.32 4.54
N MET A 457 0.14 23.04 4.25
CA MET A 457 1.44 22.35 4.27
C MET A 457 1.84 21.91 2.86
N THR A 458 0.95 21.18 2.20
CA THR A 458 1.08 20.60 0.85
C THR A 458 -0.31 20.22 0.36
N GLN A 459 -0.47 19.93 -0.93
CA GLN A 459 -1.68 19.31 -1.51
C GLN A 459 -1.33 17.93 -2.13
N ASP A 460 -0.20 17.39 -1.69
CA ASP A 460 0.36 16.13 -2.12
C ASP A 460 0.35 15.24 -0.87
N GLU A 461 -0.81 14.64 -0.64
CA GLU A 461 -1.11 13.81 0.51
C GLU A 461 -1.86 12.55 0.08
N GLU A 462 -1.60 11.47 0.79
CA GLU A 462 -2.23 10.19 0.52
C GLU A 462 -2.28 9.36 1.80
N SER A 463 -3.27 8.48 1.89
CA SER A 463 -3.31 7.50 2.97
C SER A 463 -2.93 6.13 2.43
N SER A 464 -2.13 5.37 3.16
CA SER A 464 -1.65 4.05 2.75
C SER A 464 -1.76 3.03 3.90
N GLY A 465 -1.49 1.76 3.61
CA GLY A 465 -1.23 0.69 4.55
C GLY A 465 -2.42 0.31 5.42
N ILE A 466 -3.65 0.38 4.92
CA ILE A 466 -4.82 0.00 5.72
C ILE A 466 -4.88 -1.51 5.97
N ILE A 467 -5.02 -1.90 7.25
CA ILE A 467 -5.15 -3.30 7.69
C ILE A 467 -6.34 -3.49 8.63
N ASP A 468 -7.10 -4.57 8.44
CA ASP A 468 -8.12 -5.02 9.39
C ASP A 468 -7.46 -5.66 10.62
N VAL A 469 -7.63 -5.03 11.79
CA VAL A 469 -7.12 -5.50 13.10
C VAL A 469 -8.26 -5.88 14.05
N THR A 470 -9.45 -6.10 13.52
CA THR A 470 -10.68 -6.39 14.29
C THR A 470 -10.50 -7.60 15.19
N ASP A 471 -9.95 -8.70 14.67
CA ASP A 471 -9.74 -9.94 15.42
C ASP A 471 -8.80 -9.74 16.64
N PHE A 472 -7.95 -8.72 16.62
CA PHE A 472 -7.04 -8.42 17.72
C PHE A 472 -7.63 -7.49 18.79
N LEU A 473 -8.48 -6.56 18.36
CA LEU A 473 -9.00 -5.48 19.22
C LEU A 473 -10.39 -5.78 19.78
N ARG A 474 -11.21 -6.54 19.05
CA ARG A 474 -12.57 -6.91 19.47
C ARG A 474 -12.50 -7.88 20.66
N LYS A 475 -13.20 -7.54 21.75
CA LYS A 475 -13.30 -8.40 22.96
C LYS A 475 -14.72 -8.43 23.51
N GLY A 476 -15.15 -9.58 24.02
CA GLY A 476 -16.47 -9.73 24.65
C GLY A 476 -17.61 -9.35 23.70
N ASN A 477 -18.47 -8.43 24.14
CA ASN A 477 -19.64 -7.96 23.37
C ASN A 477 -19.33 -6.75 22.46
N ASP A 478 -18.05 -6.44 22.23
CA ASP A 478 -17.65 -5.41 21.29
C ASP A 478 -18.03 -5.80 19.85
N THR A 479 -18.81 -4.95 19.18
CA THR A 479 -19.28 -5.16 17.80
C THR A 479 -18.52 -4.31 16.79
N LYS A 480 -17.55 -3.51 17.23
CA LYS A 480 -16.83 -2.57 16.37
C LYS A 480 -15.94 -3.30 15.37
N THR A 481 -15.72 -2.69 14.22
CA THR A 481 -14.69 -3.08 13.26
C THR A 481 -13.51 -2.13 13.43
N TYR A 482 -12.29 -2.66 13.44
CA TYR A 482 -11.09 -1.89 13.73
C TYR A 482 -10.06 -1.99 12.63
N PHE A 483 -9.45 -0.86 12.31
CA PHE A 483 -8.37 -0.76 11.35
C PHE A 483 -7.17 -0.05 11.94
N MET A 484 -6.01 -0.33 11.37
CA MET A 484 -4.86 0.57 11.44
C MET A 484 -4.52 1.01 10.02
N LEU A 485 -4.04 2.23 9.88
CA LEU A 485 -3.63 2.82 8.60
C LEU A 485 -2.60 3.91 8.88
N ASN A 486 -2.00 4.43 7.82
CA ASN A 486 -1.13 5.59 7.90
C ASN A 486 -1.51 6.65 6.85
N ALA A 487 -0.84 7.79 6.96
CA ALA A 487 -0.89 8.89 6.03
C ALA A 487 0.53 9.30 5.66
N GLN A 488 0.73 9.62 4.39
CA GLN A 488 1.94 10.20 3.82
C GLN A 488 1.71 11.69 3.59
N ILE A 489 2.68 12.51 4.00
CA ILE A 489 2.61 13.96 3.86
C ILE A 489 3.84 14.38 3.06
N HIS A 490 3.67 14.59 1.75
CA HIS A 490 4.78 14.94 0.86
C HIS A 490 5.18 16.40 1.07
N THR A 491 6.12 16.58 1.98
CA THR A 491 6.81 17.84 2.27
C THR A 491 8.31 17.59 2.13
N TYR A 492 8.85 17.89 0.96
CA TYR A 492 10.27 17.79 0.69
C TYR A 492 11.05 18.66 1.69
N SER A 493 12.24 18.22 2.10
CA SER A 493 13.06 18.80 3.20
C SER A 493 12.72 18.36 4.64
N GLY A 494 11.98 17.26 4.82
CA GLY A 494 11.74 16.64 6.12
C GLY A 494 10.48 17.13 6.81
N VAL A 495 10.51 17.18 8.14
CA VAL A 495 9.31 17.47 8.96
C VAL A 495 9.40 18.75 9.79
N ALA A 496 10.59 19.27 10.06
CA ALA A 496 10.79 20.44 10.93
C ALA A 496 11.02 21.74 10.14
N THR A 497 11.04 21.64 8.81
CA THR A 497 11.31 22.73 7.86
C THR A 497 10.16 22.85 6.86
N VAL A 498 9.75 24.08 6.54
CA VAL A 498 8.72 24.34 5.53
C VAL A 498 9.30 23.98 4.18
N ASP A 499 8.59 23.17 3.40
CA ASP A 499 9.02 22.83 2.04
C ASP A 499 9.01 24.08 1.15
N PRO A 500 10.18 24.54 0.66
CA PRO A 500 10.26 25.71 -0.20
C PRO A 500 9.67 25.48 -1.61
N ALA A 501 9.44 24.23 -2.02
CA ALA A 501 8.83 23.90 -3.31
C ALA A 501 7.31 24.05 -3.31
N VAL A 502 6.66 23.92 -2.14
CA VAL A 502 5.21 24.09 -2.01
C VAL A 502 4.86 25.57 -1.92
N LYS A 503 4.32 26.11 -3.02
CA LYS A 503 3.90 27.51 -3.09
C LYS A 503 2.76 27.79 -2.10
N GLY A 504 3.01 28.70 -1.16
CA GLY A 504 2.02 29.15 -0.19
C GLY A 504 1.97 28.32 1.09
N ALA A 505 2.84 27.32 1.26
CA ALA A 505 2.97 26.59 2.51
C ALA A 505 3.26 27.54 3.68
N LEU A 506 2.52 27.36 4.77
CA LEU A 506 2.55 28.23 5.95
C LEU A 506 3.29 27.59 7.13
N SER A 507 3.39 26.25 7.14
CA SER A 507 3.99 25.51 8.24
C SER A 507 4.68 24.23 7.77
N PRO A 508 5.72 23.77 8.48
CA PRO A 508 6.29 22.45 8.23
C PRO A 508 5.29 21.37 8.66
N SER A 509 5.44 20.12 8.19
CA SER A 509 4.53 19.03 8.58
C SER A 509 4.55 18.78 10.10
N ARG A 510 5.65 19.04 10.82
CA ARG A 510 5.72 19.03 12.29
C ARG A 510 5.97 20.43 12.88
N PRO A 511 4.94 21.29 13.02
CA PRO A 511 5.08 22.63 13.62
C PRO A 511 5.63 22.61 15.05
N ASP A 512 5.35 21.56 15.81
CA ASP A 512 5.88 21.36 17.17
C ASP A 512 7.41 21.16 17.20
N LEU A 513 8.02 20.81 16.07
CA LEU A 513 9.47 20.67 15.89
C LEU A 513 10.11 21.90 15.24
N ALA A 514 9.32 22.89 14.81
CA ALA A 514 9.80 24.06 14.07
C ALA A 514 10.73 24.99 14.87
N ASN A 515 10.72 24.93 16.20
CA ASN A 515 11.57 25.78 17.05
C ASN A 515 12.85 25.08 17.53
N ARG A 516 13.15 23.88 17.03
CA ARG A 516 14.42 23.19 17.31
C ARG A 516 15.58 23.95 16.66
N ASN A 517 16.78 23.81 17.22
CA ASN A 517 17.98 24.39 16.63
C ASN A 517 18.31 23.74 15.26
N VAL A 518 19.09 24.44 14.44
CA VAL A 518 19.39 24.05 13.05
C VAL A 518 19.94 22.63 12.96
N ALA A 519 20.89 22.26 13.82
CA ALA A 519 21.50 20.92 13.80
C ALA A 519 20.47 19.82 14.13
N LYS A 520 19.58 20.05 15.09
CA LYS A 520 18.51 19.10 15.44
C LYS A 520 17.46 18.97 14.34
N LYS A 521 17.10 20.07 13.68
CA LYS A 521 16.20 20.01 12.51
C LYS A 521 16.82 19.18 11.40
N LEU A 522 18.06 19.50 11.02
CA LEU A 522 18.77 18.78 9.97
C LEU A 522 18.87 17.27 10.25
N ALA A 523 19.16 16.89 11.50
CA ALA A 523 19.21 15.48 11.90
C ALA A 523 17.85 14.78 11.80
N LEU A 524 16.76 15.43 12.24
CA LEU A 524 15.40 14.90 12.13
C LEU A 524 14.96 14.81 10.67
N ASP A 525 15.08 15.90 9.92
CA ASP A 525 14.69 16.01 8.52
C ASP A 525 15.45 14.99 7.65
N THR A 526 16.72 14.71 7.98
CA THR A 526 17.50 13.66 7.31
C THR A 526 16.98 12.25 7.63
N ALA A 527 16.57 12.00 8.88
CA ALA A 527 16.06 10.70 9.27
C ALA A 527 14.66 10.42 8.72
N THR A 528 13.82 11.45 8.63
CA THR A 528 12.42 11.32 8.20
C THR A 528 12.23 11.40 6.70
N VAL A 529 13.05 12.18 5.98
CA VAL A 529 12.91 12.49 4.55
C VAL A 529 11.68 13.34 4.24
N GLU A 530 10.49 12.89 4.61
CA GLU A 530 9.21 13.60 4.50
C GLU A 530 8.33 13.32 5.73
N GLY A 531 7.04 13.69 5.70
CA GLY A 531 6.10 13.52 6.81
C GLY A 531 5.31 12.22 6.76
N GLY A 532 4.51 12.01 7.81
CA GLY A 532 3.57 10.91 7.92
C GLY A 532 2.95 10.77 9.31
N GLN A 533 1.83 10.07 9.43
CA GLN A 533 1.13 9.80 10.69
C GLN A 533 0.44 8.45 10.67
N PHE A 534 0.46 7.74 11.80
CA PHE A 534 -0.21 6.45 11.97
C PHE A 534 -1.48 6.60 12.78
N TYR A 535 -2.50 5.81 12.47
CA TYR A 535 -3.81 5.89 13.11
C TYR A 535 -4.35 4.51 13.51
N THR A 536 -5.23 4.53 14.51
CA THR A 536 -6.26 3.50 14.70
C THR A 536 -7.60 4.07 14.27
N LEU A 537 -8.42 3.27 13.61
CA LEU A 537 -9.78 3.60 13.22
C LEU A 537 -10.74 2.57 13.84
N ALA A 538 -11.80 3.04 14.48
CA ALA A 538 -12.88 2.20 14.97
C ALA A 538 -14.20 2.60 14.31
N ILE A 539 -14.88 1.63 13.71
CA ILE A 539 -16.22 1.78 13.15
C ILE A 539 -17.23 1.16 14.12
N SER A 540 -18.14 1.97 14.66
CA SER A 540 -19.14 1.48 15.60
C SER A 540 -20.30 0.76 14.94
N ASN A 541 -20.69 1.19 13.74
CA ASN A 541 -21.82 0.65 13.02
C ASN A 541 -21.71 0.97 11.52
N TRP A 542 -21.64 -0.07 10.68
CA TRP A 542 -21.59 0.09 9.23
C TRP A 542 -22.86 0.68 8.64
N ASP A 543 -24.05 0.39 9.19
CA ASP A 543 -25.28 0.98 8.65
C ASP A 543 -25.32 2.49 8.85
N ASP A 544 -24.67 3.04 9.88
CA ASP A 544 -24.55 4.48 10.07
C ASP A 544 -23.53 5.11 9.10
N ILE A 545 -22.49 4.37 8.71
CA ILE A 545 -21.57 4.79 7.64
C ILE A 545 -22.32 4.95 6.30
N PHE A 546 -23.18 3.99 5.94
CA PHE A 546 -23.89 3.97 4.65
C PHE A 546 -25.27 4.68 4.65
N LYS A 547 -25.59 5.44 5.71
CA LYS A 547 -26.81 6.28 5.79
C LYS A 547 -26.64 7.66 5.17
N GLY A 548 -25.42 8.20 5.18
CA GLY A 548 -25.04 9.42 4.46
C GLY A 548 -24.90 9.15 2.98
#